data_AF-A0AAW3GJ00-F1
#
_entry.id   AF-A0AAW3GJ00-F1
#
_cell.length_a   1.000
_cell.length_b   1.000
_cell.length_c   1.000
_cell.angle_alpha   90.00
_cell.angle_beta   90.00
_cell.angle_gamma   90.00
#
_symmetry.space_group_name_H-M   'P 1'
#
loop_
_entity.id
_entity.type
_entity.pdbx_description
1 polymer ?
#
loop_
_entity_poly.entity_id
_entity_poly.type
_entity_poly.pdbx_seq_one_letter_code
_entity_poly.pdbx_strand_id
1 'polypeptide(L)' 'MDKILGIIFLIATVLVGFISGGKIELNKTWTIVIFVVQIASWVGYINLLDIKKRYKIWLSVLSTVAACIIGFFYMMK' A
#
# COMPACT_ATOMS: atom_id res chain seq x y z
N MET A 1 10.78 15.07 1.57
CA MET A 1 10.92 13.63 1.25
C MET A 1 9.58 12.92 1.50
N ASP A 2 8.89 13.33 2.54
CA ASP A 2 7.57 12.89 3.02
C ASP A 2 6.49 12.96 1.94
N LYS A 3 6.39 14.08 1.21
CA LYS A 3 5.40 14.24 0.14
C LYS A 3 5.58 13.27 -1.04
N ILE A 4 6.82 12.85 -1.31
CA ILE A 4 7.13 11.95 -2.43
C ILE A 4 6.59 10.54 -2.15
N LEU A 5 6.78 10.05 -0.93
CA LEU A 5 6.24 8.74 -0.52
C LEU A 5 4.71 8.71 -0.54
N GLY A 6 4.06 9.81 -0.14
CA GLY A 6 2.60 9.94 -0.27
C GLY A 6 2.12 9.89 -1.72
N ILE A 7 2.83 10.53 -2.65
CA ILE A 7 2.53 10.49 -4.08
C ILE A 7 2.75 9.08 -4.65
N ILE A 8 3.86 8.43 -4.32
CA ILE A 8 4.15 7.05 -4.74
C ILE A 8 3.07 6.09 -4.23
N PHE A 9 2.66 6.24 -2.97
CA PHE A 9 1.56 5.48 -2.39
C PHE A 9 0.25 5.67 -3.17
N LEU A 10 -0.09 6.91 -3.52
CA LEU A 10 -1.31 7.21 -4.27
C LEU A 10 -1.28 6.55 -5.66
N ILE A 11 -0.17 6.69 -6.39
CA ILE A 11 0.01 6.07 -7.71
C ILE A 11 -0.10 4.54 -7.62
N ALA A 12 0.58 3.92 -6.66
CA ALA A 12 0.53 2.48 -6.45
C ALA A 12 -0.89 2.00 -6.08
N THR A 13 -1.62 2.77 -5.27
CA THR A 13 -3.02 2.47 -4.90
C THR A 13 -3.95 2.49 -6.11
N VAL A 14 -3.80 3.51 -6.96
CA VAL A 14 -4.59 3.62 -8.19
C VAL A 14 -4.29 2.44 -9.13
N LEU A 15 -3.02 2.08 -9.29
CA LEU A 15 -2.60 0.90 -10.08
C LEU A 15 -3.22 -0.39 -9.55
N VAL A 16 -3.15 -0.65 -8.24
CA VAL A 16 -3.81 -1.82 -7.61
C VAL A 16 -5.31 -1.81 -7.87
N GLY A 17 -5.96 -0.64 -7.82
CA GLY A 17 -7.36 -0.45 -8.19
C GLY A 17 -7.65 -0.86 -9.64
N PHE A 18 -6.85 -0.43 -10.60
CA PHE A 18 -7.00 -0.79 -12.01
C PHE A 18 -6.79 -2.29 -12.28
N ILE A 19 -5.81 -2.90 -11.60
CA ILE A 19 -5.57 -4.35 -11.68
C ILE A 19 -6.78 -5.10 -11.08
N SER A 20 -7.31 -4.63 -9.93
CA SER A 20 -8.49 -5.21 -9.27
C SER A 20 -9.78 -5.11 -10.09
N GLY A 21 -9.91 -4.05 -10.87
CA GLY A 21 -11.03 -3.85 -11.78
C GLY A 21 -10.91 -4.61 -13.09
N GLY A 22 -9.85 -5.40 -13.30
CA GLY A 22 -9.63 -6.14 -14.56
C GLY A 22 -9.36 -5.23 -15.76
N LYS A 23 -9.09 -3.94 -15.55
CA LYS A 23 -8.78 -2.98 -16.61
C LYS A 23 -7.34 -3.10 -17.11
N ILE A 24 -6.46 -3.62 -16.26
CA ILE A 24 -5.05 -3.87 -16.57
C ILE A 24 -4.74 -5.31 -16.14
N GLU A 25 -4.34 -6.14 -17.10
CA GLU A 25 -3.83 -7.48 -16.85
C GLU A 25 -2.32 -7.44 -16.71
N LEU A 26 -1.84 -7.71 -15.51
CA LEU A 26 -0.41 -7.83 -15.20
C LEU A 26 -0.14 -9.25 -14.71
N ASN A 27 1.06 -9.75 -15.01
CA ASN A 27 1.53 -11.02 -14.46
C ASN A 27 1.51 -10.95 -12.93
N LYS A 28 1.16 -12.07 -12.28
CA LYS A 28 1.03 -12.23 -10.83
C LYS A 28 2.24 -11.67 -10.07
N THR A 29 3.46 -11.88 -10.58
CA THR A 29 4.69 -11.31 -10.00
C THR A 29 4.69 -9.78 -9.97
N TRP A 30 4.30 -9.13 -11.06
CA TRP A 30 4.26 -7.66 -11.14
C TRP A 30 3.17 -7.06 -10.25
N THR A 31 2.02 -7.74 -10.14
CA THR A 31 0.95 -7.35 -9.22
C THR A 31 1.44 -7.39 -7.76
N ILE A 32 2.18 -8.43 -7.37
CA ILE A 32 2.77 -8.54 -6.03
C ILE A 32 3.78 -7.43 -5.78
N VAL A 33 4.64 -7.12 -6.76
CA VAL A 33 5.63 -6.04 -6.65
C VAL A 33 4.95 -4.69 -6.42
N ILE A 34 3.92 -4.35 -7.19
CA ILE A 34 3.17 -3.09 -7.02
C ILE A 34 2.53 -3.04 -5.63
N PHE A 35 1.98 -4.16 -5.16
CA PHE A 35 1.37 -4.26 -3.83
C PHE A 35 2.39 -4.05 -2.70
N VAL A 36 3.58 -4.65 -2.81
CA VAL A 36 4.67 -4.44 -1.84
C VAL A 36 5.14 -2.99 -1.85
N VAL A 37 5.29 -2.38 -3.03
CA VAL A 37 5.67 -0.96 -3.15
C VAL A 37 4.62 -0.06 -2.51
N GLN A 38 3.33 -0.35 -2.68
CA GLN A 38 2.24 0.39 -2.04
C GLN A 38 2.36 0.36 -0.51
N ILE A 39 2.54 -0.83 0.10
CA ILE A 39 2.67 -0.99 1.55
C ILE A 39 3.94 -0.31 2.07
N ALA A 40 5.08 -0.53 1.43
CA ALA A 40 6.35 0.06 1.85
C ALA A 40 6.29 1.60 1.80
N SER A 41 5.70 2.16 0.74
CA SER A 41 5.53 3.61 0.58
C SER A 41 4.59 4.19 1.65
N TRP A 42 3.52 3.46 1.99
CA TRP A 42 2.59 3.88 3.03
C TRP A 42 3.20 3.86 4.43
N VAL A 43 3.90 2.79 4.79
CA VAL A 43 4.60 2.68 6.09
C VAL A 43 5.69 3.75 6.20
N GLY A 44 6.46 3.95 5.12
CA GLY A 44 7.45 5.02 5.03
C GLY A 44 6.82 6.40 5.19
N TYR A 45 5.67 6.65 4.54
CA TYR A 45 4.93 7.90 4.67
C TYR A 45 4.44 8.14 6.10
N ILE A 46 3.80 7.14 6.73
CA ILE A 46 3.37 7.23 8.12
C ILE A 46 4.55 7.54 9.03
N ASN A 47 5.72 6.93 8.79
CA ASN A 47 6.88 7.15 9.61
C ASN A 47 7.48 8.57 9.48
N LEU A 48 7.20 9.29 8.41
CA LEU A 48 7.65 10.66 8.19
C LEU A 48 6.63 11.71 8.64
N LEU A 49 5.36 11.35 8.86
CA LEU A 49 4.35 12.27 9.37
C LEU A 49 4.71 12.80 10.76
N ASP A 50 4.50 14.10 10.98
CA ASP A 50 4.77 14.77 12.25
C ASP A 50 3.60 14.58 13.24
N ILE A 51 3.38 13.31 13.62
CA ILE A 51 2.32 12.87 14.53
C ILE A 51 2.97 12.24 15.77
N LYS A 52 2.32 12.36 16.93
CA LYS A 52 2.78 11.71 18.17
C LYS A 52 3.09 10.22 17.92
N LYS A 53 4.25 9.77 18.41
CA LYS A 53 4.82 8.42 18.24
C LYS A 53 3.82 7.29 18.48
N ARG A 54 2.95 7.42 19.50
CA ARG A 54 1.91 6.43 19.84
C ARG A 54 0.92 6.22 18.69
N TYR A 55 0.38 7.29 18.10
CA TYR A 55 -0.59 7.16 16.99
C TYR A 55 0.09 6.66 15.71
N LYS A 56 1.35 7.03 15.47
CA LYS A 56 2.14 6.56 14.32
C LYS A 56 2.25 5.03 14.29
N ILE A 57 2.55 4.41 15.44
CA ILE A 57 2.65 2.95 15.58
C ILE A 57 1.29 2.29 15.35
N TRP A 58 0.24 2.78 16.02
CA TRP A 58 -1.12 2.22 15.86
C TRP A 58 -1.61 2.32 14.42
N LEU A 59 -1.39 3.45 13.76
CA LEU A 59 -1.79 3.67 12.36
C LEU A 59 -1.02 2.75 11.41
N SER A 60 0.28 2.58 11.63
CA SER A 60 1.10 1.66 10.84
C SER A 60 0.61 0.23 10.99
N VAL A 61 0.40 -0.24 12.22
CA VAL A 61 -0.03 -1.63 12.49
C VAL A 61 -1.41 -1.90 11.90
N LEU A 62 -2.39 -1.03 12.17
CA LEU A 62 -3.76 -1.18 11.62
C LEU A 62 -3.73 -1.22 10.10
N SER A 63 -2.94 -0.36 9.47
CA SER A 63 -2.90 -0.30 8.02
C SER A 63 -2.16 -1.45 7.37
N THR A 64 -1.10 -1.98 8.00
CA THR A 64 -0.44 -3.19 7.53
C THR A 64 -1.37 -4.39 7.62
N VAL A 65 -2.14 -4.53 8.72
CA VAL A 65 -3.13 -5.61 8.86
C VAL A 65 -4.22 -5.53 7.80
N ALA A 66 -4.76 -4.33 7.55
CA ALA A 66 -5.74 -4.12 6.49
C ALA A 66 -5.18 -4.49 5.10
N ALA A 67 -3.93 -4.10 4.82
CA ALA A 67 -3.27 -4.48 3.58
C ALA A 67 -3.04 -6.00 3.46
N CYS A 68 -2.65 -6.69 4.54
CA CYS A 68 -2.52 -8.15 4.53
C CYS A 68 -3.84 -8.85 4.22
N ILE A 69 -4.96 -8.38 4.80
CA ILE A 69 -6.29 -8.94 4.53
C ILE A 69 -6.67 -8.73 3.07
N ILE A 70 -6.50 -7.51 2.54
CA ILE A 70 -6.79 -7.20 1.13
C ILE A 70 -5.94 -8.06 0.19
N GLY A 71 -4.63 -8.15 0.45
CA GLY A 71 -3.71 -8.97 -0.34
C GLY A 71 -4.08 -10.46 -0.33
N PHE A 72 -4.51 -10.98 0.83
CA PHE A 72 -4.97 -12.36 0.98
C PHE A 72 -6.22 -12.64 0.12
N PHE A 73 -7.24 -11.79 0.20
CA PHE A 73 -8.44 -11.91 -0.65
C PHE A 73 -8.12 -11.78 -2.14
N TYR A 74 -7.15 -10.92 -2.48
CA TYR A 74 -6.75 -10.70 -3.86
C TYR A 74 -5.95 -11.88 -4.44
N MET A 75 -5.15 -12.57 -3.62
CA MET A 75 -4.40 -13.77 -4.03
C MET A 75 -5.26 -15.05 -4.09
N MET A 76 -6.33 -15.14 -3.29
CA MET A 76 -7.26 -16.26 -3.32
C MET A 76 -8.23 -16.24 -4.50
N LYS A 77 -8.33 -15.11 -5.21
CA LYS A 77 -9.11 -14.98 -6.44
C LYS A 77 -8.32 -15.45 -7.66
#